data_AF-A0A7C1AF96-F1
#
_entry.id   AF-A0A7C1AF96-F1
#
_cell.length_a   1.000
_cell.length_b   1.000
_cell.length_c   1.000
_cell.angle_alpha   90.00
_cell.angle_beta   90.00
_cell.angle_gamma   90.00
#
_symmetry.space_group_name_H-M   'P 1'
#
loop_
_entity.id
_entity.type
_entity.pdbx_description
1 polymer ?
#
loop_
_entity_poly.entity_id
_entity_poly.type
_entity_poly.pdbx_seq_one_letter_code
_entity_poly.pdbx_strand_id
1 'polypeptide(L)'
;MKIAVTSTGPTLDSDVEARFGRCAYFLIIDADTMQFEAIENPNIALGGGAGIQSAQLMSEKGVTTVLTGNCGPNAFNVFGQAGIQVIVGVSGNIRNAVEQFKAGKYSSADAPNVQSHFGVSSGQQPDQTQPSGSNNPPMGNPGMGMGRGGGRGRGMGGGRGMGRGMGMGMRATMPGAPAGPDVFQSSNIPTAGQSELDQLKQQAQILQQQKQEIEKRISELESGRKAAAFIQTDKCTACGICANVCPNNAISIDKYAVVNPKLCTACAVCVSECPNGAITITQQKIES
;
A
#
# COMPACT_ATOMS: atom_id res chain seq x y z
N MET A 1 -4.74 -24.91 9.64
CA MET A 1 -4.11 -23.56 9.50
C MET A 1 -5.04 -22.53 10.12
N LYS A 2 -4.57 -21.61 10.97
CA LYS A 2 -5.46 -20.62 11.63
C LYS A 2 -5.62 -19.36 10.80
N ILE A 3 -6.85 -19.07 10.40
CA ILE A 3 -7.24 -17.84 9.70
C ILE A 3 -8.15 -16.99 10.57
N ALA A 4 -8.09 -15.67 10.44
CA ALA A 4 -9.07 -14.77 11.03
C ALA A 4 -9.93 -14.14 9.95
N VAL A 5 -11.24 -14.07 10.18
CA VAL A 5 -12.18 -13.40 9.28
C VAL A 5 -12.88 -12.28 10.03
N THR A 6 -12.90 -11.07 9.46
CA THR A 6 -13.68 -9.96 10.01
C THR A 6 -15.16 -10.24 9.83
N SER A 7 -15.95 -10.08 10.88
CA SER A 7 -17.35 -10.49 10.87
C SER A 7 -18.28 -9.43 11.45
N THR A 8 -19.46 -9.35 10.85
CA THR A 8 -20.61 -8.59 11.35
C THR A 8 -21.31 -9.27 12.55
N GLY A 9 -21.07 -10.57 12.76
CA GLY A 9 -21.68 -11.36 13.84
C GLY A 9 -20.83 -12.54 14.34
N PRO A 10 -21.26 -13.26 15.38
CA PRO A 10 -20.44 -14.28 16.03
C PRO A 10 -20.50 -15.68 15.38
N THR A 11 -21.05 -15.81 14.16
CA THR A 11 -21.29 -17.12 13.51
C THR A 11 -20.69 -17.18 12.11
N LEU A 12 -20.43 -18.39 11.61
CA LEU A 12 -19.99 -18.62 10.22
C LEU A 12 -21.01 -18.22 9.15
N ASP A 13 -22.27 -18.05 9.55
CA ASP A 13 -23.36 -17.65 8.64
C ASP A 13 -23.48 -16.11 8.56
N SER A 14 -22.70 -15.38 9.36
CA SER A 14 -22.58 -13.93 9.29
C SER A 14 -21.81 -13.50 8.04
N ASP A 15 -21.94 -12.22 7.67
CA ASP A 15 -21.22 -11.63 6.55
C ASP A 15 -19.88 -11.05 6.98
N VAL A 16 -18.93 -11.06 6.05
CA VAL A 16 -17.62 -10.45 6.22
C VAL A 16 -17.75 -8.95 6.40
N GLU A 17 -17.19 -8.41 7.48
CA GLU A 17 -17.21 -6.97 7.74
C GLU A 17 -16.20 -6.26 6.84
N ALA A 18 -16.65 -5.16 6.23
CA ALA A 18 -15.83 -4.31 5.38
C ALA A 18 -14.65 -3.60 6.08
N ARG A 19 -14.63 -3.47 7.41
CA ARG A 19 -13.62 -2.70 8.14
C ARG A 19 -12.85 -3.60 9.09
N PHE A 20 -11.55 -3.76 8.88
CA PHE A 20 -10.73 -4.57 9.78
C PHE A 20 -10.68 -4.05 11.22
N GLY A 21 -10.19 -2.82 11.43
CA GLY A 21 -9.93 -2.33 12.79
C GLY A 21 -11.18 -2.06 13.63
N ARG A 22 -12.37 -2.08 13.01
CA ARG A 22 -13.65 -1.75 13.65
C ARG A 22 -14.76 -2.75 13.31
N CYS A 23 -14.41 -3.97 12.94
CA CYS A 23 -15.41 -5.03 12.84
C CYS A 23 -16.01 -5.33 14.20
N ALA A 24 -17.22 -5.89 14.22
CA ALA A 24 -17.87 -6.32 15.45
C ALA A 24 -17.18 -7.54 16.05
N TYR A 25 -16.83 -8.53 15.21
CA TYR A 25 -16.22 -9.78 15.64
C TYR A 25 -15.03 -10.18 14.75
N PHE A 26 -14.09 -10.92 15.34
CA PHE A 26 -13.11 -11.72 14.63
C PHE A 26 -13.46 -13.20 14.81
N LEU A 27 -13.64 -13.91 13.70
CA LEU A 27 -13.78 -15.37 13.72
C LEU A 27 -12.41 -16.00 13.47
N ILE A 28 -11.86 -16.67 14.47
CA ILE A 28 -10.61 -17.42 14.36
C ILE A 28 -10.98 -18.84 13.96
N ILE A 29 -10.70 -19.20 12.72
CA ILE A 29 -11.15 -20.44 12.09
C ILE A 29 -9.94 -21.30 11.77
N ASP A 30 -10.00 -22.59 12.09
CA ASP A 30 -9.08 -23.56 11.50
C ASP A 30 -9.59 -23.94 10.11
N ALA A 31 -8.86 -23.52 9.08
CA ALA A 31 -9.22 -23.75 7.68
C ALA A 31 -9.35 -25.25 7.33
N ASP A 32 -8.66 -26.13 8.05
CA ASP A 32 -8.69 -27.57 7.76
C ASP A 32 -9.98 -28.21 8.29
N THR A 33 -10.37 -27.87 9.52
CA THR A 33 -11.49 -28.51 10.25
C THR A 33 -12.78 -27.71 10.29
N MET A 34 -12.76 -26.43 9.90
CA MET A 34 -13.86 -25.47 10.05
C MET A 34 -14.29 -25.18 11.50
N GLN A 35 -13.51 -25.65 12.49
CA GLN A 35 -13.73 -25.26 13.88
C GLN A 35 -13.37 -23.78 14.04
N PHE A 36 -14.16 -23.05 14.85
CA PHE A 36 -13.95 -21.62 15.03
C PHE A 36 -14.19 -21.14 16.45
N GLU A 37 -13.52 -20.05 16.81
CA GLU A 37 -13.75 -19.23 18.00
C GLU A 37 -14.19 -17.83 17.54
N ALA A 38 -15.31 -17.34 18.08
CA ALA A 38 -15.76 -15.97 17.84
C ALA A 38 -15.26 -15.05 18.95
N ILE A 39 -14.58 -13.97 18.58
CA ILE A 39 -14.02 -12.98 19.50
C ILE A 39 -14.69 -11.65 19.21
N GLU A 40 -15.37 -11.07 20.19
CA GLU A 40 -15.88 -9.69 20.10
C GLU A 40 -14.70 -8.71 20.08
N ASN A 41 -14.75 -7.70 19.20
CA ASN A 41 -13.65 -6.76 19.05
C ASN A 41 -13.71 -5.64 20.12
N PRO A 42 -12.81 -5.65 21.14
CA PRO A 42 -12.81 -4.62 22.18
C PRO A 42 -12.38 -3.25 21.66
N ASN A 43 -11.79 -3.20 20.46
CA ASN A 43 -11.14 -2.01 19.91
C ASN A 43 -12.07 -1.15 19.04
N ILE A 44 -13.32 -1.56 18.85
CA ILE A 44 -14.27 -0.92 17.92
C ILE A 44 -14.50 0.57 18.24
N ALA A 45 -14.54 0.92 19.53
CA ALA A 45 -14.85 2.26 20.02
C ALA A 45 -13.61 3.16 20.20
N LEU A 46 -12.39 2.67 19.89
CA LEU A 46 -11.19 3.46 20.08
C LEU A 46 -11.17 4.67 19.13
N GLY A 47 -10.89 5.85 19.69
CA GLY A 47 -10.76 7.11 18.95
C GLY A 47 -9.59 7.10 17.95
N GLY A 48 -8.59 6.25 18.17
CA GLY A 48 -7.45 6.03 17.29
C GLY A 48 -6.76 4.70 17.60
N GLY A 49 -6.03 4.15 16.62
CA GLY A 49 -5.25 2.92 16.82
C GLY A 49 -6.04 1.61 16.83
N ALA A 50 -7.37 1.64 16.59
CA ALA A 50 -8.22 0.44 16.58
C ALA A 50 -7.68 -0.70 15.70
N GLY A 51 -7.15 -0.36 14.51
CA GLY A 51 -6.52 -1.32 13.61
C GLY A 51 -5.19 -1.89 14.13
N ILE A 52 -4.38 -1.10 14.84
CA ILE A 52 -3.11 -1.57 15.41
C ILE A 52 -3.39 -2.59 16.52
N GLN A 53 -4.26 -2.22 17.46
CA GLN A 53 -4.64 -3.08 18.58
C GLN A 53 -5.33 -4.37 18.10
N SER A 54 -6.21 -4.26 17.10
CA SER A 54 -6.84 -5.43 16.49
C SER A 54 -5.82 -6.35 15.79
N ALA A 55 -4.84 -5.80 15.09
CA ALA A 55 -3.79 -6.60 14.45
C ALA A 55 -2.87 -7.28 15.47
N GLN A 56 -2.56 -6.62 16.58
CA GLN A 56 -1.82 -7.21 17.71
C GLN A 56 -2.59 -8.40 18.31
N LEU A 57 -3.90 -8.24 18.55
CA LEU A 57 -4.76 -9.33 19.02
C LEU A 57 -4.74 -10.55 18.08
N MET A 58 -4.72 -10.34 16.76
CA MET A 58 -4.64 -11.44 15.80
C MET A 58 -3.28 -12.15 15.83
N SER A 59 -2.19 -11.39 16.06
CA SER A 59 -0.85 -11.95 16.25
C SER A 59 -0.77 -12.81 17.50
N GLU A 60 -1.33 -12.34 18.62
CA GLU A 60 -1.41 -13.10 19.88
C GLU A 60 -2.23 -14.39 19.74
N LYS A 61 -3.28 -14.39 18.91
CA LYS A 61 -4.09 -15.58 18.60
C LYS A 61 -3.39 -16.58 17.67
N GLY A 62 -2.20 -16.24 17.16
CA GLY A 62 -1.39 -17.10 16.29
C GLY A 62 -2.03 -17.35 14.93
N VAL A 63 -2.72 -16.34 14.40
CA VAL A 63 -3.34 -16.38 13.07
C VAL A 63 -2.27 -16.21 12.01
N THR A 64 -2.31 -17.01 10.95
CA THR A 64 -1.36 -16.90 9.81
C THR A 64 -1.92 -16.06 8.67
N THR A 65 -3.24 -15.95 8.55
CA THR A 65 -3.90 -15.22 7.45
C THR A 65 -5.15 -14.50 7.94
N VAL A 66 -5.36 -13.25 7.50
CA VAL A 66 -6.55 -12.45 7.80
C VAL A 66 -7.32 -12.17 6.52
N LEU A 67 -8.62 -12.46 6.54
CA LEU A 67 -9.58 -12.16 5.49
C LEU A 67 -10.44 -10.98 5.94
N THR A 68 -10.42 -9.88 5.18
CA THR A 68 -11.19 -8.67 5.48
C THR A 68 -11.66 -7.98 4.21
N GLY A 69 -12.69 -7.14 4.32
CA GLY A 69 -13.04 -6.24 3.22
C GLY A 69 -11.96 -5.18 3.02
N ASN A 70 -11.63 -4.42 4.05
CA ASN A 70 -10.62 -3.37 3.98
C ASN A 70 -9.62 -3.42 5.13
N CYS A 71 -8.36 -3.11 4.81
CA CYS A 71 -7.26 -2.98 5.76
C CYS A 71 -6.51 -1.66 5.50
N GLY A 72 -6.41 -0.82 6.53
CA GLY A 72 -5.64 0.42 6.48
C GLY A 72 -4.14 0.20 6.71
N PRO A 73 -3.29 1.20 6.43
CA PRO A 73 -1.83 1.08 6.46
C PRO A 73 -1.28 0.68 7.83
N ASN A 74 -1.86 1.23 8.91
CA ASN A 74 -1.38 0.95 10.25
C ASN A 74 -1.54 -0.53 10.65
N ALA A 75 -2.68 -1.14 10.33
CA ALA A 75 -2.91 -2.56 10.60
C ALA A 75 -2.05 -3.43 9.68
N PHE A 76 -1.95 -3.06 8.40
CA PHE A 76 -1.16 -3.78 7.40
C PHE A 76 0.33 -3.85 7.80
N ASN A 77 0.88 -2.77 8.34
CA ASN A 77 2.26 -2.76 8.84
C ASN A 77 2.48 -3.72 10.01
N VAL A 78 1.52 -3.80 10.95
CA VAL A 78 1.58 -4.76 12.07
C VAL A 78 1.55 -6.19 11.57
N PHE A 79 0.69 -6.48 10.59
CA PHE A 79 0.62 -7.80 9.97
C PHE A 79 1.91 -8.19 9.25
N GLY A 80 2.50 -7.28 8.48
CA GLY A 80 3.79 -7.51 7.82
C GLY A 80 4.91 -7.81 8.81
N GLN A 81 4.96 -7.11 9.96
CA GLN A 81 5.95 -7.37 11.02
C GLN A 81 5.71 -8.72 11.72
N ALA A 82 4.46 -9.14 11.86
CA ALA A 82 4.09 -10.42 12.48
C ALA A 82 4.16 -11.61 11.51
N GLY A 83 4.47 -11.39 10.22
CA GLY A 83 4.47 -12.43 9.21
C GLY A 83 3.07 -12.96 8.87
N ILE A 84 2.03 -12.16 9.12
CA ILE A 84 0.63 -12.52 8.89
C ILE A 84 0.22 -12.04 7.51
N GLN A 85 -0.32 -12.96 6.69
CA GLN A 85 -0.81 -12.62 5.36
C GLN A 85 -2.17 -11.93 5.46
N VAL A 86 -2.39 -10.89 4.66
CA VAL A 86 -3.67 -10.16 4.63
C VAL A 86 -4.30 -10.32 3.27
N ILE A 87 -5.58 -10.70 3.23
CA ILE A 87 -6.41 -10.75 2.03
C ILE A 87 -7.49 -9.69 2.20
N VAL A 88 -7.49 -8.74 1.26
CA VAL A 88 -8.44 -7.62 1.23
C VAL A 88 -9.45 -7.80 0.09
N GLY A 89 -10.56 -7.07 0.13
CA GLY A 89 -11.63 -7.17 -0.86
C GLY A 89 -12.56 -8.37 -0.64
N VAL A 90 -12.45 -9.06 0.49
CA VAL A 90 -13.33 -10.18 0.84
C VAL A 90 -14.70 -9.62 1.24
N SER A 91 -15.77 -10.19 0.70
CA SER A 91 -17.15 -9.78 0.99
C SER A 91 -18.11 -10.96 0.90
N GLY A 92 -19.32 -10.77 1.43
CA GLY A 92 -20.35 -11.81 1.48
C GLY A 92 -20.19 -12.75 2.66
N ASN A 93 -20.81 -13.92 2.57
CA ASN A 93 -20.89 -14.88 3.66
C ASN A 93 -19.52 -15.48 4.02
N ILE A 94 -19.27 -15.65 5.33
CA ILE A 94 -17.98 -16.09 5.86
C ILE A 94 -17.65 -17.53 5.50
N ARG A 95 -18.62 -18.45 5.59
CA ARG A 95 -18.40 -19.85 5.19
C ARG A 95 -17.92 -19.93 3.74
N ASN A 96 -18.59 -19.20 2.84
CA ASN A 96 -18.20 -19.13 1.44
C ASN A 96 -16.80 -18.52 1.26
N ALA A 97 -16.47 -17.46 2.00
CA ALA A 97 -15.14 -16.86 1.95
C ALA A 97 -14.05 -17.85 2.38
N VAL A 98 -14.26 -18.61 3.46
CA VAL A 98 -13.30 -19.62 3.90
C VAL A 98 -13.12 -20.73 2.87
N GLU A 99 -14.21 -21.19 2.24
CA GLU A 99 -14.15 -22.19 1.17
C GLU A 99 -13.39 -21.67 -0.06
N GLN A 100 -13.62 -20.42 -0.46
CA GLN A 100 -12.90 -19.78 -1.56
C GLN A 100 -11.41 -19.60 -1.26
N PHE A 101 -11.06 -19.30 0.00
CA PHE A 101 -9.68 -19.28 0.46
C PHE A 101 -9.03 -20.65 0.35
N LYS A 102 -9.68 -21.72 0.82
CA LYS A 102 -9.19 -23.10 0.67
C LYS A 102 -9.01 -23.51 -0.79
N ALA A 103 -9.88 -23.02 -1.67
CA ALA A 103 -9.81 -23.24 -3.10
C ALA A 103 -8.73 -22.40 -3.82
N GLY A 104 -7.97 -21.58 -3.09
CA GLY A 104 -6.90 -20.74 -3.66
C GLY A 104 -7.39 -19.59 -4.52
N LYS A 105 -8.66 -19.17 -4.39
CA LYS A 105 -9.25 -18.09 -5.21
C LYS A 105 -8.81 -16.68 -4.80
N TYR A 106 -8.26 -16.53 -3.59
CA TYR A 106 -7.77 -15.25 -3.10
C TYR A 106 -6.26 -15.14 -3.22
N SER A 107 -5.81 -13.94 -3.58
CA SER A 107 -4.40 -13.56 -3.54
C SER A 107 -4.15 -12.70 -2.31
N SER A 108 -2.98 -12.88 -1.68
CA SER A 108 -2.51 -11.98 -0.63
C SER A 108 -2.40 -10.55 -1.17
N ALA A 109 -2.77 -9.58 -0.36
CA ALA A 109 -2.58 -8.18 -0.66
C ALA A 109 -1.12 -7.80 -0.39
N ASP A 110 -0.51 -7.05 -1.33
CA ASP A 110 0.85 -6.51 -1.18
C ASP A 110 0.84 -5.11 -0.52
N ALA A 111 -0.32 -4.47 -0.45
CA ALA A 111 -0.51 -3.12 0.08
C ALA A 111 -1.90 -2.95 0.74
N PRO A 112 -2.07 -1.98 1.66
CA PRO A 112 -3.38 -1.61 2.20
C PRO A 112 -4.31 -1.07 1.09
N ASN A 113 -5.61 -1.36 1.18
CA ASN A 113 -6.59 -0.96 0.18
C ASN A 113 -7.40 0.29 0.55
N VAL A 114 -7.17 0.87 1.74
CA VAL A 114 -7.81 2.11 2.19
C VAL A 114 -6.81 3.07 2.83
N GLN A 115 -7.09 4.37 2.76
CA GLN A 115 -6.30 5.42 3.40
C GLN A 115 -6.42 5.36 4.93
N SER A 116 -5.48 6.02 5.61
CA SER A 116 -5.56 6.24 7.06
C SER A 116 -6.90 6.90 7.44
N HIS A 117 -7.52 6.44 8.53
CA HIS A 117 -8.81 6.94 9.05
C HIS A 117 -10.08 6.55 8.26
N PHE A 118 -10.01 5.52 7.42
CA PHE A 118 -11.19 4.97 6.74
C PHE A 118 -12.34 4.62 7.73
N GLY A 119 -13.52 5.19 7.50
CA GLY A 119 -14.72 4.93 8.30
C GLY A 119 -14.83 5.69 9.63
N VAL A 120 -13.97 6.70 9.86
CA VAL A 120 -14.15 7.69 10.94
C VAL A 120 -14.83 8.92 10.33
N SER A 121 -16.08 9.20 10.70
CA SER A 121 -16.75 10.44 10.34
C SER A 121 -16.04 11.61 11.03
N SER A 122 -15.11 12.25 10.35
CA SER A 122 -14.63 13.56 10.76
C SER A 122 -15.77 14.55 10.57
N GLY A 123 -16.33 15.06 11.67
CA GLY A 123 -17.09 16.31 11.63
C GLY A 123 -16.30 17.39 10.90
N GLN A 124 -17.02 18.30 10.24
CA GLN A 124 -16.53 19.38 9.37
C GLN A 124 -15.04 19.71 9.50
N GLN A 125 -14.29 19.50 8.42
CA GLN A 125 -13.17 20.39 8.13
C GLN A 125 -13.72 21.63 7.41
N PRO A 126 -13.42 22.86 7.86
CA PRO A 126 -13.61 24.03 7.01
C PRO A 126 -12.61 23.93 5.86
N ASP A 127 -13.15 23.79 4.67
CA ASP A 127 -12.47 23.94 3.38
C ASP A 127 -11.63 25.23 3.38
N GLN A 128 -10.31 25.06 3.43
CA GLN A 128 -9.35 26.13 3.15
C GLN A 128 -8.93 26.05 1.68
N THR A 129 -9.87 26.17 0.76
CA THR A 129 -9.57 26.55 -0.62
C THR A 129 -10.61 27.52 -1.17
N GLN A 130 -10.11 28.73 -1.47
CA GLN A 130 -10.70 29.77 -2.34
C GLN A 130 -11.72 30.76 -1.74
N PRO A 131 -11.52 32.05 -2.07
CA PRO A 131 -12.64 32.90 -2.42
C PRO A 131 -12.45 33.46 -3.84
N SER A 132 -13.02 32.78 -4.83
CA SER A 132 -13.51 33.44 -6.04
C SER A 132 -14.99 33.77 -5.82
N GLY A 133 -15.33 35.05 -5.98
CA GLY A 133 -16.61 35.60 -5.59
C GLY A 133 -17.83 35.03 -6.32
N SER A 134 -18.95 35.02 -5.60
CA SER A 134 -20.27 35.09 -6.20
C SER A 134 -21.14 36.04 -5.38
N ASN A 135 -21.61 37.09 -6.05
CA ASN A 135 -22.63 38.00 -5.56
C ASN A 135 -23.95 37.26 -5.40
N ASN A 136 -24.49 37.18 -4.18
CA ASN A 136 -25.89 37.51 -3.88
C ASN A 136 -26.14 37.50 -2.35
N PRO A 137 -26.89 38.47 -1.80
CA PRO A 137 -27.09 38.61 -0.36
C PRO A 137 -28.27 37.78 0.16
N PRO A 138 -28.17 37.17 1.35
CA PRO A 138 -29.34 36.80 2.14
C PRO A 138 -29.72 37.96 3.08
N MET A 139 -30.93 38.49 2.89
CA MET A 139 -31.64 39.28 3.90
C MET A 139 -31.96 38.41 5.11
N GLY A 140 -31.69 38.86 6.34
CA GLY A 140 -32.17 38.14 7.51
C GLY A 140 -31.53 38.47 8.86
N ASN A 141 -31.89 39.63 9.40
CA ASN A 141 -32.05 39.97 10.83
C ASN A 141 -30.80 40.21 11.73
N PRO A 142 -30.81 41.28 12.57
CA PRO A 142 -29.64 41.72 13.34
C PRO A 142 -29.61 41.13 14.76
N GLY A 143 -28.53 40.42 15.08
CA GLY A 143 -28.20 39.98 16.43
C GLY A 143 -27.06 40.82 17.01
N MET A 144 -27.38 41.56 18.07
CA MET A 144 -26.49 42.36 18.91
C MET A 144 -25.24 41.61 19.40
N GLY A 145 -24.12 42.32 19.60
CA GLY A 145 -23.07 41.81 20.50
C GLY A 145 -21.67 42.39 20.37
N MET A 146 -21.48 43.59 20.93
CA MET A 146 -20.30 44.12 21.65
C MET A 146 -18.89 43.49 21.50
N GLY A 147 -17.88 44.36 21.36
CA GLY A 147 -16.53 44.16 21.94
C GLY A 147 -15.39 44.36 20.95
N ARG A 148 -14.82 45.56 20.76
CA ARG A 148 -13.79 46.26 21.58
C ARG A 148 -12.35 45.80 21.29
N GLY A 149 -11.55 46.72 20.73
CA GLY A 149 -10.07 46.70 20.69
C GLY A 149 -9.53 46.40 19.29
N GLY A 150 -8.69 47.20 18.63
CA GLY A 150 -7.77 48.22 19.11
C GLY A 150 -6.36 47.85 18.65
N GLY A 151 -5.97 48.23 17.43
CA GLY A 151 -4.63 47.97 16.89
C GLY A 151 -4.30 48.85 15.68
N ARG A 152 -3.58 49.94 15.93
CA ARG A 152 -2.99 50.84 14.93
C ARG A 152 -1.71 50.21 14.35
N GLY A 153 -1.51 50.29 13.04
CA GLY A 153 -0.24 49.95 12.40
C GLY A 153 -0.16 50.39 10.94
N ARG A 154 0.59 51.47 10.69
CA ARG A 154 0.91 52.08 9.38
C ARG A 154 1.76 51.15 8.50
N GLY A 155 1.65 51.28 7.17
CA GLY A 155 2.71 50.85 6.26
C GLY A 155 2.37 50.96 4.77
N MET A 156 3.04 51.87 4.07
CA MET A 156 2.87 52.23 2.65
C MET A 156 3.51 51.23 1.67
N GLY A 157 2.96 51.18 0.46
CA GLY A 157 3.63 50.70 -0.77
C GLY A 157 2.58 50.22 -1.78
N GLY A 158 2.27 50.86 -2.90
CA GLY A 158 3.10 51.69 -3.77
C GLY A 158 3.47 50.88 -5.02
N GLY A 159 2.54 50.70 -5.97
CA GLY A 159 2.80 49.97 -7.21
C GLY A 159 1.72 50.16 -8.26
N ARG A 160 1.90 51.19 -9.11
CA ARG A 160 1.14 51.41 -10.35
C ARG A 160 1.62 50.42 -11.41
N GLY A 161 0.69 49.79 -12.12
CA GLY A 161 0.98 49.03 -13.34
C GLY A 161 -0.24 49.00 -14.26
N MET A 162 -0.29 49.95 -15.20
CA MET A 162 -1.24 49.97 -16.32
C MET A 162 -0.86 48.91 -17.35
N GLY A 163 -1.82 48.11 -17.79
CA GLY A 163 -1.65 47.15 -18.88
C GLY A 163 -2.98 46.95 -19.64
N ARG A 164 -3.12 47.71 -20.71
CA ARG A 164 -4.28 47.83 -21.61
C ARG A 164 -4.26 46.66 -22.61
N GLY A 165 -5.41 46.03 -22.88
CA GLY A 165 -5.52 45.00 -23.92
C GLY A 165 -6.95 44.58 -24.21
N MET A 166 -7.71 45.45 -24.88
CA MET A 166 -9.02 45.13 -25.47
C MET A 166 -8.85 44.21 -26.69
N GLY A 167 -9.73 43.21 -26.82
CA GLY A 167 -9.82 42.35 -28.00
C GLY A 167 -11.17 41.63 -28.06
N MET A 168 -12.24 42.40 -28.19
CA MET A 168 -13.61 41.94 -28.42
C MET A 168 -13.79 41.69 -29.93
N GLY A 169 -14.29 40.53 -30.32
CA GLY A 169 -14.53 40.18 -31.72
C GLY A 169 -15.61 39.09 -31.86
N MET A 170 -16.85 39.46 -31.56
CA MET A 170 -18.02 38.64 -31.85
C MET A 170 -18.41 38.71 -33.32
N ARG A 171 -18.79 37.54 -33.84
CA ARG A 171 -19.35 37.23 -35.16
C ARG A 171 -20.60 38.05 -35.52
N ALA A 172 -20.73 38.30 -36.83
CA ALA A 172 -21.92 38.21 -37.72
C ALA A 172 -21.63 39.16 -38.90
N THR A 173 -21.93 38.95 -40.18
CA THR A 173 -22.93 38.16 -40.92
C THR A 173 -22.51 38.32 -42.40
N MET A 174 -22.60 37.31 -43.28
CA MET A 174 -23.55 37.20 -44.42
C MET A 174 -22.85 36.56 -45.65
N PRO A 175 -23.62 36.00 -46.61
CA PRO A 175 -23.17 34.98 -47.56
C PRO A 175 -23.05 35.46 -49.03
N GLY A 176 -22.30 34.73 -49.87
CA GLY A 176 -22.47 34.80 -51.33
C GLY A 176 -21.26 34.46 -52.22
N ALA A 177 -21.44 33.40 -53.04
CA ALA A 177 -20.82 33.15 -54.36
C ALA A 177 -19.36 32.61 -54.44
N PRO A 178 -18.92 32.06 -55.60
CA PRO A 178 -19.09 30.65 -55.97
C PRO A 178 -17.77 29.92 -56.30
N ALA A 179 -17.92 28.64 -56.67
CA ALA A 179 -16.90 27.63 -56.98
C ALA A 179 -15.72 28.05 -57.87
N GLY A 180 -14.54 27.53 -57.52
CA GLY A 180 -13.33 27.45 -58.35
C GLY A 180 -12.61 26.10 -58.10
N PRO A 181 -11.85 25.58 -59.07
CA PRO A 181 -11.66 24.14 -59.25
C PRO A 181 -10.52 23.53 -58.42
N ASP A 182 -10.76 22.29 -58.03
CA ASP A 182 -9.83 21.18 -57.79
C ASP A 182 -8.33 21.52 -57.68
N VAL A 183 -7.86 21.63 -56.43
CA VAL A 183 -6.49 21.25 -56.10
C VAL A 183 -6.59 19.99 -55.26
N PHE A 184 -6.43 18.84 -55.92
CA PHE A 184 -6.10 17.57 -55.28
C PHE A 184 -4.71 17.73 -54.63
N GLN A 185 -4.69 18.18 -53.38
CA GLN A 185 -3.56 17.95 -52.49
C GLN A 185 -3.87 16.69 -51.70
N SER A 186 -3.08 15.66 -51.99
CA SER A 186 -3.06 14.37 -51.32
C SER A 186 -2.96 14.60 -49.81
N SER A 187 -4.11 14.56 -49.14
CA SER A 187 -4.17 14.53 -47.69
C SER A 187 -3.72 13.14 -47.28
N ASN A 188 -2.49 13.04 -46.76
CA ASN A 188 -2.16 11.96 -45.83
C ASN A 188 -3.06 12.18 -44.61
N ILE A 189 -4.26 11.61 -44.65
CA ILE A 189 -5.18 11.51 -43.52
C ILE A 189 -4.59 10.41 -42.62
N PRO A 190 -4.06 10.72 -41.42
CA PRO A 190 -3.69 9.69 -40.48
C PRO A 190 -4.99 8.99 -40.08
N THR A 191 -5.17 7.74 -40.50
CA THR A 191 -6.24 6.89 -39.99
C THR A 191 -6.11 6.82 -38.47
N ALA A 192 -7.17 7.16 -37.74
CA ALA A 192 -7.19 7.31 -36.28
C ALA A 192 -6.57 6.13 -35.48
N GLY A 193 -6.51 4.92 -36.08
CA GLY A 193 -5.86 3.75 -35.47
C GLY A 193 -4.33 3.72 -35.55
N GLN A 194 -3.70 4.45 -36.48
CA GLN A 194 -2.23 4.51 -36.58
C GLN A 194 -1.64 5.39 -35.47
N SER A 195 -2.29 6.51 -35.15
CA SER A 195 -1.87 7.39 -34.05
C SER A 195 -1.99 6.73 -32.68
N GLU A 196 -3.00 5.90 -32.46
CA GLU A 196 -3.21 5.20 -31.18
C GLU A 196 -2.17 4.09 -30.96
N LEU A 197 -1.85 3.33 -32.02
CA LEU A 197 -0.83 2.28 -31.96
C LEU A 197 0.57 2.84 -31.69
N ASP A 198 0.90 3.99 -32.29
CA ASP A 198 2.17 4.68 -32.04
C ASP A 198 2.22 5.25 -30.61
N GLN A 199 1.12 5.80 -30.10
CA GLN A 199 1.00 6.23 -28.70
C GLN A 199 1.18 5.07 -27.72
N LEU A 200 0.57 3.92 -27.97
CA LEU A 200 0.70 2.73 -27.11
C LEU A 200 2.13 2.16 -27.15
N LYS A 201 2.79 2.15 -28.31
CA LYS A 201 4.21 1.76 -28.41
C LYS A 201 5.12 2.71 -27.63
N GLN A 202 4.89 4.02 -27.75
CA GLN A 202 5.63 5.01 -26.97
C GLN A 202 5.41 4.82 -25.46
N GLN A 203 4.16 4.60 -25.04
CA GLN A 203 3.83 4.31 -23.64
C GLN A 203 4.52 3.03 -23.14
N ALA A 204 4.51 1.95 -23.94
CA ALA A 204 5.18 0.70 -23.59
C ALA A 204 6.71 0.88 -23.44
N GLN A 205 7.34 1.67 -24.31
CA GLN A 205 8.78 1.97 -24.21
C GLN A 205 9.12 2.76 -22.94
N ILE A 206 8.31 3.76 -22.59
CA ILE A 206 8.50 4.54 -21.35
C ILE A 206 8.37 3.64 -20.12
N LEU A 207 7.36 2.77 -20.09
CA LEU A 207 7.18 1.81 -18.99
C LEU A 207 8.35 0.84 -18.87
N GLN A 208 8.90 0.37 -20.00
CA GLN A 208 10.09 -0.47 -20.00
C GLN A 208 11.32 0.24 -19.42
N GLN A 209 11.52 1.52 -19.72
CA GLN A 209 12.60 2.32 -19.12
C GLN A 209 12.40 2.49 -17.61
N GLN A 210 11.18 2.80 -17.17
CA GLN A 210 10.87 2.92 -15.74
C GLN A 210 11.13 1.61 -14.99
N LYS A 211 10.76 0.47 -15.60
CA LYS A 211 11.04 -0.85 -15.02
C LYS A 211 12.55 -1.06 -14.82
N GLN A 212 13.36 -0.78 -15.84
CA GLN A 212 14.81 -0.94 -15.76
C GLN A 212 15.45 -0.04 -14.68
N GLU A 213 14.95 1.18 -14.53
CA GLU A 213 15.41 2.09 -13.48
C GLU A 213 15.08 1.59 -12.07
N ILE A 214 13.86 1.07 -11.88
CA ILE A 214 13.45 0.46 -10.61
C ILE A 214 14.32 -0.76 -10.28
N GLU A 215 14.56 -1.64 -11.26
CA GLU A 215 15.43 -2.82 -11.08
C GLU A 215 16.86 -2.42 -10.67
N LYS A 216 17.42 -1.40 -11.30
CA LYS A 216 18.74 -0.87 -10.93
C LYS A 216 18.75 -0.37 -9.48
N ARG A 217 17.73 0.38 -9.08
CA ARG A 217 17.61 0.93 -7.73
C ARG A 217 17.40 -0.15 -6.67
N ILE A 218 16.68 -1.22 -7.00
CA ILE A 218 16.58 -2.43 -6.16
C ILE A 218 17.98 -3.03 -5.98
N SER A 219 18.73 -3.23 -7.06
CA SER A 219 20.10 -3.79 -6.98
C SER A 219 21.04 -2.92 -6.13
N GLU A 220 20.95 -1.59 -6.23
CA GLU A 220 21.72 -0.66 -5.41
C GLU A 220 21.36 -0.79 -3.92
N LEU A 221 20.07 -0.93 -3.60
CA LEU A 221 19.60 -1.07 -2.22
C LEU A 221 19.91 -2.46 -1.63
N GLU A 222 19.83 -3.53 -2.44
CA GLU A 222 20.18 -4.89 -2.04
C GLU A 222 21.69 -5.07 -1.82
N SER A 223 22.53 -4.32 -2.54
CA SER A 223 23.99 -4.32 -2.35
C SER A 223 24.43 -3.77 -0.98
N GLY A 224 23.51 -3.17 -0.22
CA GLY A 224 23.79 -2.47 1.02
C GLY A 224 24.30 -3.36 2.16
N ARG A 225 23.53 -4.37 2.59
CA ARG A 225 23.87 -5.23 3.77
C ARG A 225 23.05 -6.52 3.72
N LYS A 226 23.67 -7.64 3.33
CA LYS A 226 23.02 -8.95 3.46
C LYS A 226 23.53 -9.62 4.74
N ALA A 227 22.60 -10.02 5.61
CA ALA A 227 22.93 -10.88 6.72
C ALA A 227 23.31 -12.27 6.18
N ALA A 228 24.42 -12.83 6.66
CA ALA A 228 24.88 -14.16 6.32
C ALA A 228 25.42 -14.88 7.56
N ALA A 229 25.39 -16.20 7.52
CA ALA A 229 26.03 -17.01 8.55
C ALA A 229 27.56 -16.89 8.46
N PHE A 230 28.19 -16.65 9.59
CA PHE A 230 29.63 -16.55 9.78
C PHE A 230 30.10 -17.67 10.69
N ILE A 231 31.23 -18.29 10.35
CA ILE A 231 31.72 -19.49 11.03
C ILE A 231 33.03 -19.17 11.76
N GLN A 232 33.02 -19.43 13.07
CA GLN A 232 34.17 -19.36 13.96
C GLN A 232 35.01 -20.64 13.77
N THR A 233 36.10 -20.53 13.01
CA THR A 233 36.97 -21.65 12.65
C THR A 233 37.67 -22.29 13.86
N ASP A 234 37.83 -21.55 14.96
CA ASP A 234 38.36 -22.02 16.24
C ASP A 234 37.41 -23.00 16.97
N LYS A 235 36.10 -22.90 16.73
CA LYS A 235 35.08 -23.75 17.37
C LYS A 235 34.46 -24.79 16.42
N CYS A 236 34.67 -24.62 15.13
CA CYS A 236 34.12 -25.51 14.11
C CYS A 236 34.89 -26.84 14.06
N THR A 237 34.19 -27.96 14.24
CA THR A 237 34.76 -29.31 14.11
C THR A 237 34.48 -29.95 12.75
N ALA A 238 33.95 -29.20 11.78
CA ALA A 238 33.57 -29.67 10.45
C ALA A 238 32.62 -30.89 10.45
N CYS A 239 31.75 -31.02 11.47
CA CYS A 239 30.84 -32.17 11.62
C CYS A 239 29.74 -32.29 10.55
N GLY A 240 29.52 -31.25 9.74
CA GLY A 240 28.59 -31.29 8.61
C GLY A 240 27.11 -31.06 8.93
N ILE A 241 26.72 -30.98 10.20
CA ILE A 241 25.30 -30.78 10.60
C ILE A 241 24.71 -29.53 9.95
N CYS A 242 25.44 -28.41 9.97
CA CYS A 242 25.00 -27.16 9.38
C CYS A 242 24.73 -27.24 7.87
N ALA A 243 25.50 -28.05 7.13
CA ALA A 243 25.29 -28.26 5.71
C ALA A 243 24.02 -29.07 5.44
N ASN A 244 23.75 -30.11 6.25
CA ASN A 244 22.58 -30.96 6.10
C ASN A 244 21.25 -30.24 6.41
N VAL A 245 21.26 -29.31 7.37
CA VAL A 245 20.07 -28.55 7.76
C VAL A 245 19.87 -27.26 6.95
N CYS A 246 20.77 -26.96 6.01
CA CYS A 246 20.68 -25.73 5.23
C CYS A 246 19.64 -25.86 4.10
N PRO A 247 18.51 -25.14 4.14
CA PRO A 247 17.46 -25.27 3.13
C PRO A 247 17.90 -24.79 1.74
N ASN A 248 18.93 -23.94 1.68
CA ASN A 248 19.41 -23.32 0.44
C ASN A 248 20.75 -23.90 -0.04
N ASN A 249 21.23 -24.98 0.58
CA ASN A 249 22.54 -25.57 0.28
C ASN A 249 23.68 -24.53 0.26
N ALA A 250 23.60 -23.52 1.12
CA ALA A 250 24.53 -22.40 1.15
C ALA A 250 25.83 -22.72 1.91
N ILE A 251 25.96 -23.91 2.48
CA ILE A 251 27.09 -24.31 3.34
C ILE A 251 27.77 -25.53 2.73
N SER A 252 29.09 -25.44 2.59
CA SER A 252 29.96 -26.53 2.15
C SER A 252 30.93 -26.91 3.27
N ILE A 253 31.38 -28.17 3.29
CA ILE A 253 32.29 -28.69 4.30
C ILE A 253 33.62 -29.00 3.63
N ASP A 254 34.68 -28.38 4.14
CA ASP A 254 36.08 -28.70 3.80
C ASP A 254 36.84 -28.88 5.13
N LYS A 255 37.99 -28.21 5.33
CA LYS A 255 38.66 -28.15 6.64
C LYS A 255 37.79 -27.56 7.75
N TYR A 256 36.91 -26.62 7.39
CA TYR A 256 35.86 -26.05 8.23
C TYR A 256 34.60 -25.89 7.39
N ALA A 257 33.47 -25.60 8.02
CA ALA A 257 32.28 -25.22 7.26
C ALA A 257 32.48 -23.83 6.63
N VAL A 258 32.07 -23.67 5.37
CA VAL A 258 32.21 -22.44 4.57
C VAL A 258 30.85 -22.04 4.02
N VAL A 259 30.43 -20.79 4.27
CA VAL A 259 29.14 -20.25 3.84
C VAL A 259 29.29 -19.45 2.56
N ASN A 260 28.41 -19.72 1.59
CA ASN A 260 28.25 -18.88 0.40
C ASN A 260 27.24 -17.74 0.71
N PRO A 261 27.69 -16.48 0.82
CA PRO A 261 26.82 -15.35 1.19
C PRO A 261 25.77 -15.03 0.11
N LYS A 262 25.99 -15.43 -1.15
CA LYS A 262 25.01 -15.25 -2.23
C LYS A 262 23.79 -16.15 -2.02
N LEU A 263 24.02 -17.40 -1.63
CA LEU A 263 22.97 -18.41 -1.40
C LEU A 263 22.37 -18.37 0.01
N CYS A 264 23.12 -17.84 0.99
CA CYS A 264 22.65 -17.74 2.37
C CYS A 264 21.50 -16.71 2.47
N THR A 265 20.40 -17.09 3.10
CA THR A 265 19.25 -16.21 3.40
C THR A 265 19.20 -15.78 4.86
N ALA A 266 20.22 -16.13 5.66
CA ALA A 266 20.27 -15.89 7.10
C ALA A 266 19.05 -16.42 7.90
N CYS A 267 18.48 -17.55 7.49
CA CYS A 267 17.40 -18.23 8.21
C CYS A 267 17.77 -18.76 9.62
N ALA A 268 19.06 -18.70 10.00
CA ALA A 268 19.60 -19.08 11.31
C ALA A 268 19.43 -20.56 11.75
N VAL A 269 18.88 -21.44 10.91
CA VAL A 269 18.75 -22.89 11.23
C VAL A 269 20.10 -23.52 11.57
N CYS A 270 21.16 -23.19 10.82
CA CYS A 270 22.51 -23.71 11.12
C CYS A 270 23.07 -23.22 12.48
N VAL A 271 22.60 -22.09 13.00
CA VAL A 271 23.05 -21.55 14.29
C VAL A 271 22.46 -22.37 15.44
N SER A 272 21.16 -22.68 15.38
CA SER A 272 20.49 -23.50 16.41
C SER A 272 21.00 -24.93 16.44
N GLU A 273 21.36 -25.49 15.30
CA GLU A 273 21.79 -26.88 15.16
C GLU A 273 23.30 -27.08 15.37
N CYS A 274 24.08 -26.02 15.60
CA CYS A 274 25.51 -26.14 15.80
C CYS A 274 25.84 -26.58 17.24
N PRO A 275 26.32 -27.82 17.48
CA PRO A 275 26.57 -28.32 18.83
C PRO A 275 27.69 -27.57 19.55
N ASN A 276 28.61 -26.95 18.80
CA ASN A 276 29.73 -26.19 19.35
C ASN A 276 29.47 -24.69 19.43
N GLY A 277 28.30 -24.22 18.99
CA GLY A 277 28.00 -22.78 18.91
C GLY A 277 28.99 -21.99 18.02
N ALA A 278 29.50 -22.63 16.96
CA ALA A 278 30.53 -22.06 16.09
C ALA A 278 29.99 -21.09 15.03
N ILE A 279 28.68 -20.85 14.96
CA ILE A 279 28.04 -20.11 13.87
C ILE A 279 27.29 -18.91 14.43
N THR A 280 27.48 -17.73 13.83
CA THR A 280 26.76 -16.50 14.16
C THR A 280 26.20 -15.84 12.91
N ILE A 281 25.13 -15.04 13.04
CA ILE A 281 24.63 -14.23 11.93
C ILE A 281 25.28 -12.85 11.99
N THR A 282 25.93 -12.43 10.92
CA THR A 282 26.54 -11.10 10.81
C THR A 282 26.11 -10.42 9.52
N GLN A 283 26.05 -9.09 9.53
CA GLN A 283 25.83 -8.32 8.32
C GLN A 283 27.17 -8.22 7.58
N GLN A 284 27.27 -8.81 6.39
CA GLN A 284 28.45 -8.69 5.55
C GLN A 284 28.18 -7.72 4.40
N LYS A 285 29.16 -6.86 4.13
CA LYS A 285 29.19 -6.06 2.91
C LYS A 285 29.55 -7.03 1.78
N ILE A 286 28.60 -7.34 0.92
CA ILE A 286 28.87 -8.17 -0.26
C ILE A 286 29.50 -7.24 -1.28
N GLU A 287 30.83 -7.27 -1.40
CA GLU A 287 31.50 -6.67 -2.54
C GLU A 287 31.18 -7.56 -3.76
N SER A 288 30.51 -6.94 -4.74
CA SER A 288 30.03 -7.60 -5.96
C SER A 288 31.16 -7.78 -6.98
#